data_AF-A0A0C3QFJ0-F1
#
_entry.id   AF-A0A0C3QFJ0-F1
#
_cell.length_a   1.000
_cell.length_b   1.000
_cell.length_c   1.000
_cell.angle_alpha   90.00
_cell.angle_beta   90.00
_cell.angle_gamma   90.00
#
_symmetry.space_group_name_H-M   'P 1'
#
loop_
_entity.id
_entity.type
_entity.pdbx_description
1 polymer ?
#
loop_
_entity_poly.entity_id
_entity_poly.type
_entity_poly.pdbx_seq_one_letter_code
_entity_poly.pdbx_strand_id
1 'polypeptide(L)' 'MLSVGKQAKDDPYAQWDALLPREPTLTPASEEPDFECRICQEPPTDPCVTRCGHLYCLNCLRQV' A
#
# COMPACT_ATOMS: atom_id res chain seq x y z
N MET A 1 7.85 -19.41 -48.12
CA MET A 1 7.27 -19.75 -46.80
C MET A 1 7.27 -18.47 -45.98
N LEU A 2 6.17 -17.71 -46.01
CA LEU A 2 6.12 -16.39 -45.37
C LEU A 2 5.78 -16.57 -43.89
N SER A 3 6.69 -16.12 -43.03
CA SER A 3 6.59 -16.14 -41.58
C SER A 3 5.48 -15.21 -41.09
N VAL A 4 4.40 -15.76 -40.53
CA VAL A 4 3.41 -14.97 -39.79
C VAL A 4 3.95 -14.75 -38.38
N GLY A 5 4.69 -13.65 -38.20
CA GLY A 5 4.92 -13.05 -36.88
C GLY A 5 3.60 -12.43 -36.42
N LYS A 6 2.94 -13.04 -35.43
CA LYS A 6 1.70 -12.53 -34.85
C LYS A 6 1.97 -11.15 -34.26
N GLN A 7 1.35 -10.14 -34.86
CA GLN A 7 1.33 -8.77 -34.38
C GLN A 7 0.62 -8.74 -33.00
N ALA A 8 1.36 -8.37 -31.96
CA ALA A 8 0.85 -8.14 -30.61
C ALA A 8 0.65 -6.64 -30.35
N LYS A 9 0.04 -5.91 -31.29
CA LYS A 9 0.03 -4.44 -31.29
C LYS A 9 -1.33 -3.80 -31.02
N ASP A 10 -2.35 -4.61 -30.78
CA ASP A 10 -3.75 -4.16 -30.70
C ASP A 10 -4.38 -4.44 -29.32
N ASP A 11 -3.58 -4.84 -28.32
CA ASP A 11 -4.08 -5.16 -26.99
C ASP A 11 -4.28 -3.87 -26.17
N PRO A 12 -5.53 -3.46 -25.86
CA PRO A 12 -5.81 -2.23 -25.10
C PRO A 12 -5.45 -2.35 -23.61
N TYR A 13 -5.13 -3.56 -23.14
CA TYR A 13 -4.75 -3.84 -21.76
C TYR A 13 -3.23 -3.79 -21.56
N ALA A 14 -2.43 -3.96 -22.62
CA ALA A 14 -0.97 -3.83 -22.58
C ALA A 14 -0.48 -2.46 -22.06
N GLN A 15 -1.28 -1.40 -22.24
CA GLN A 15 -0.95 -0.08 -21.68
C GLN A 15 -1.05 -0.09 -20.14
N TRP A 16 -1.97 -0.88 -19.56
CA TRP A 16 -2.11 -0.96 -18.11
C TRP A 16 -0.96 -1.77 -17.49
N ASP A 17 -0.50 -2.83 -18.14
CA ASP A 17 0.71 -3.57 -17.74
C ASP A 17 1.97 -2.68 -17.73
N ALA A 18 2.05 -1.69 -18.62
CA ALA A 18 3.16 -0.73 -18.67
C ALA A 18 3.11 0.32 -17.55
N LEU A 19 1.95 0.53 -16.91
CA LEU A 19 1.76 1.44 -15.78
C LEU A 19 1.82 0.71 -14.43
N LEU A 20 1.80 -0.62 -14.43
CA LEU A 20 2.11 -1.39 -13.23
C LEU A 20 3.60 -1.16 -12.90
N PRO A 21 3.93 -0.78 -11.65
CA PRO A 21 5.31 -0.76 -11.21
C PRO A 21 5.96 -2.10 -11.57
N ARG A 22 7.16 -2.04 -12.16
CA ARG A 22 7.99 -3.23 -12.36
C ARG A 22 8.09 -3.91 -11.00
N GLU A 23 7.81 -5.21 -11.01
CA GLU A 23 7.81 -6.17 -9.89
C GLU A 23 8.49 -5.60 -8.63
N PRO A 24 7.80 -5.56 -7.47
CA PRO A 24 8.31 -4.90 -6.29
C PRO A 24 9.70 -5.46 -6.00
N THR A 25 10.73 -4.65 -6.29
CA THR A 25 12.08 -4.99 -5.92
C THR A 25 12.04 -5.11 -4.41
N LEU A 26 12.31 -6.31 -3.89
CA LEU A 26 12.40 -6.61 -2.48
C LEU A 26 13.58 -5.84 -1.87
N THR A 27 13.47 -4.52 -1.76
CA THR A 27 14.30 -3.69 -0.91
C THR A 27 13.70 -3.77 0.49
N PRO A 28 14.40 -4.34 1.49
CA PRO A 28 13.96 -4.33 2.88
C PRO A 28 14.21 -2.94 3.52
N ALA A 29 13.68 -1.90 2.90
CA ALA A 29 13.35 -0.67 3.57
C ALA A 29 11.83 -0.61 3.51
N SER A 30 11.19 -1.28 4.46
CA SER A 30 9.77 -1.15 4.70
C SER A 30 9.50 0.31 5.04
N GLU A 31 9.23 1.13 4.03
CA GLU A 31 8.51 2.40 4.21
C GLU A 31 7.03 2.07 4.46
N GLU A 32 6.77 1.09 5.33
CA GLU A 32 5.45 0.98 5.92
C GLU A 32 5.26 2.25 6.73
N PRO A 33 4.20 3.02 6.50
CA PRO A 33 3.96 4.22 7.28
C PRO A 33 3.90 3.81 8.75
N ASP A 34 4.80 4.37 9.56
CA ASP A 34 4.76 4.25 11.02
C ASP A 34 3.44 4.85 11.50
N PHE A 35 2.45 3.99 11.74
CA PHE A 35 1.17 4.40 12.29
C PHE A 35 1.30 4.54 13.81
N GLU A 36 1.49 5.76 14.28
CA GLU A 36 1.65 6.08 15.69
C GLU A 36 0.33 6.56 16.32
N CYS A 37 0.15 6.29 17.61
CA CYS A 37 -0.95 6.88 18.37
C CYS A 37 -0.72 8.40 18.52
N ARG A 38 -1.67 9.21 18.06
CA ARG A 38 -1.57 10.69 18.15
C ARG A 38 -1.61 11.26 19.58
N ILE A 39 -1.80 10.43 20.60
CA ILE A 39 -1.82 10.82 22.02
C ILE A 39 -0.45 10.57 22.66
N CYS A 40 0.05 9.34 22.60
CA CYS A 40 1.33 8.97 23.22
C CYS A 40 2.54 9.05 22.28
N GLN A 41 2.33 9.20 20.96
CA GLN A 41 3.39 9.25 19.94
C GLN A 41 4.25 7.98 19.90
N GLU A 42 3.64 6.84 20.21
CA GLU A 42 4.27 5.51 20.17
C GLU A 42 3.42 4.57 19.30
N PRO A 43 3.98 3.43 18.86
CA PRO A 43 3.22 2.36 18.24
C PRO A 43 2.04 1.95 19.14
N PRO A 44 0.81 1.95 18.64
CA PRO A 44 -0.37 1.79 19.47
C PRO A 44 -0.45 0.39 20.08
N THR A 45 -0.52 0.33 21.41
CA THR A 45 -0.89 -0.89 22.13
C THR A 45 -2.41 -1.00 22.17
N ASP A 46 -2.96 -2.11 21.67
CA ASP A 46 -4.40 -2.31 21.47
C ASP A 46 -5.00 -1.23 20.53
N PRO A 47 -4.65 -1.26 19.23
CA PRO A 47 -5.03 -0.21 18.29
C PRO A 47 -6.53 -0.19 18.03
N CYS A 48 -7.11 1.01 18.03
CA CYS A 48 -8.48 1.25 17.62
C CYS A 48 -8.56 2.35 16.56
N VAL A 49 -9.40 2.13 15.55
CA VAL A 49 -9.66 3.10 14.48
C VAL A 49 -10.98 3.82 14.76
N THR A 50 -10.91 5.14 14.80
CA THR A 50 -12.10 6.00 14.99
C THR A 50 -12.90 6.14 13.69
N ARG A 51 -14.13 6.66 13.77
CA ARG A 51 -14.96 6.93 12.57
C ARG A 51 -14.30 7.88 11.55
N CYS A 52 -13.38 8.74 11.99
CA CYS A 52 -12.62 9.61 11.11
C CYS A 52 -11.34 8.95 10.54
N GLY A 53 -11.06 7.69 10.88
CA GLY A 53 -9.95 6.91 10.34
C GLY A 53 -8.62 7.04 11.09
N HIS A 54 -8.56 7.80 12.18
CA HIS A 54 -7.34 7.93 12.98
C HIS A 54 -7.15 6.76 13.97
N LEU A 55 -5.89 6.37 14.16
CA LEU A 55 -5.44 5.24 14.99
C LEU A 55 -4.96 5.71 16.38
N TYR A 56 -5.40 5.01 17.44
CA TYR A 56 -5.02 5.30 18.82
C TYR A 56 -4.87 4.02 19.65
N CYS A 57 -4.16 4.09 20.78
CA CYS A 57 -4.26 3.07 21.84
C CYS A 57 -5.65 3.12 22.47
N LEU A 58 -6.29 1.97 22.67
CA LEU A 58 -7.60 1.92 23.33
C LEU A 58 -7.55 2.51 24.76
N ASN A 59 -6.42 2.36 25.45
CA ASN A 59 -6.21 2.98 26.76
C ASN A 59 -6.13 4.50 26.69
N CYS A 60 -5.36 5.06 25.74
CA CYS A 60 -5.25 6.52 25.56
C CYS A 60 -6.60 7.14 25.20
N LEU A 61 -7.41 6.47 24.38
CA LEU A 61 -8.75 6.94 24.02
C LEU A 61 -9.75 6.90 25.19
N ARG A 62 -9.47 6.14 26.26
CA ARG A 62 -10.31 6.07 27.47
C ARG A 62 -9.90 7.04 28.58
N GLN A 63 -8.72 7.66 28.46
CA GLN A 63 -8.17 8.58 29.46
C GLN A 63 -8.37 10.06 29.12
N VAL A 64 -8.96 10.34 27.95
CA VAL A 64 -9.39 11.68 27.54
C VAL A 64 -10.72 12.07 28.17
#